data_AF-A0A3B9T4J1-F1
#
_entry.id   AF-A0A3B9T4J1-F1
#
_cell.length_a   1.000
_cell.length_b   1.000
_cell.length_c   1.000
_cell.angle_alpha   90.00
_cell.angle_beta   90.00
_cell.angle_gamma   90.00
#
_symmetry.space_group_name_H-M   'P 1'
#
loop_
_entity.id
_entity.type
_entity.pdbx_description
1 polymer ?
#
loop_
_entity_poly.entity_id
_entity_poly.type
_entity_poly.pdbx_seq_one_letter_code
_entity_poly.pdbx_strand_id
1 'polypeptide(L)' 'VNRKYSNTIIMVTHNEAIRLMADHVIKLRDGKIRHDDRITEKISAAELEW' A
#
# COMPACT_ATOMS: atom_id res chain seq x y z
N VAL A 1 -0.35 5.33 12.95
CA VAL A 1 -0.80 6.71 12.64
C VAL A 1 -2.19 6.72 12.02
N ASN A 2 -2.46 6.07 10.88
CA ASN A 2 -3.81 6.10 10.26
C ASN A 2 -4.93 5.57 11.18
N ARG A 3 -4.73 4.46 11.89
CA ARG A 3 -5.76 3.89 12.80
C ARG A 3 -5.98 4.71 14.06
N LYS A 4 -4.98 5.49 14.49
CA LYS A 4 -5.06 6.31 15.71
C LYS A 4 -5.78 7.62 15.47
N TYR A 5 -5.76 8.13 14.23
CA TYR A 5 -6.30 9.44 13.86
C TYR A 5 -7.36 9.37 12.76
N SER A 6 -7.75 8.17 12.32
CA SER A 6 -8.69 7.95 11.20
C SER A 6 -8.30 8.68 9.91
N ASN A 7 -7.01 8.90 9.70
CA ASN A 7 -6.52 9.59 8.52
C ASN A 7 -6.46 8.63 7.33
N THR A 8 -6.81 9.11 6.14
CA THR A 8 -6.47 8.42 4.90
C THR A 8 -5.03 8.73 4.53
N ILE A 9 -4.23 7.70 4.22
CA ILE A 9 -2.84 7.85 3.79
C ILE A 9 -2.75 7.42 2.33
N ILE A 10 -2.24 8.30 1.49
CA ILE A 10 -1.84 7.98 0.12
C ILE A 10 -0.32 8.04 0.08
N MET A 11 0.32 6.96 -0.36
CA MET A 11 1.77 6.84 -0.43
C MET A 11 2.17 6.45 -1.85
N VAL A 12 3.15 7.17 -2.40
CA VAL A 12 3.76 6.85 -3.70
C VAL A 12 5.17 6.35 -3.42
N THR A 13 5.48 5.13 -3.86
CA THR A 13 6.78 4.50 -3.63
C THR A 13 7.11 3.53 -4.75
N HIS A 14 8.40 3.30 -4.95
CA HIS A 14 8.92 2.20 -5.77
C HIS A 14 9.22 0.94 -4.94
N ASN A 15 9.10 1.01 -3.60
CA ASN A 15 9.32 -0.14 -2.73
C ASN A 15 8.07 -1.05 -2.72
N GLU A 16 8.17 -2.16 -3.43
CA GLU A 16 7.10 -3.16 -3.54
C GLU A 16 6.80 -3.90 -2.23
N ALA A 17 7.77 -4.01 -1.30
CA ALA A 17 7.56 -4.73 -0.04
C ALA A 17 6.45 -4.08 0.78
N ILE A 18 6.38 -2.74 0.79
CA ILE A 18 5.41 -1.95 1.55
C ILE A 18 3.96 -2.21 1.10
N ARG A 19 3.74 -2.75 -0.11
CA ARG A 19 2.38 -3.02 -0.64
C ARG A 19 1.56 -3.91 0.29
N LEU A 20 2.22 -4.82 1.02
CA LEU A 20 1.56 -5.76 1.93
C LEU A 20 0.98 -5.08 3.18
N MET A 21 1.36 -3.83 3.46
CA MET A 21 0.75 -3.03 4.52
C MET A 21 -0.50 -2.26 4.08
N ALA A 22 -0.66 -2.04 2.77
CA ALA A 22 -1.68 -1.15 2.24
C ALA A 22 -3.05 -1.83 2.19
N ASP A 23 -4.12 -1.05 2.33
CA ASP A 23 -5.49 -1.53 2.08
C ASP A 23 -5.77 -1.70 0.58
N HIS A 24 -5.16 -0.84 -0.24
CA HIS A 24 -5.38 -0.75 -1.67
C HIS A 24 -4.07 -0.37 -2.37
N VAL A 25 -3.70 -1.13 -3.40
CA VAL A 25 -2.49 -0.91 -4.19
C VAL A 25 -2.88 -0.60 -5.63
N ILE A 26 -2.48 0.58 -6.11
CA ILE A 26 -2.65 0.99 -7.50
C ILE A 26 -1.28 1.02 -8.17
N LYS A 27 -1.11 0.24 -9.24
CA LYS A 27 0.11 0.30 -10.06
C LYS A 27 -0.13 1.13 -11.30
N LEU A 28 0.67 2.19 -11.45
CA LEU A 28 0.61 3.09 -12.60
C LEU A 28 1.76 2.78 -13.57
N ARG A 29 1.47 2.84 -14.88
CA ARG A 29 2.48 2.83 -15.94
C ARG A 29 1.96 3.60 -17.15
N ASP A 30 2.78 4.49 -17.69
CA ASP A 30 2.47 5.31 -18.87
C ASP A 30 1.15 6.09 -18.73
N GLY A 31 0.93 6.70 -17.55
CA GLY A 31 -0.28 7.48 -17.25
C GLY A 31 -1.56 6.65 -17.10
N LYS A 32 -1.48 5.32 -17.10
CA LYS A 32 -2.63 4.41 -16.96
C LYS A 32 -2.50 3.52 -15.73
N ILE A 33 -3.65 3.17 -15.15
CA ILE A 33 -3.73 2.13 -14.12
C ILE A 33 -3.51 0.78 -14.80
N ARG A 34 -2.57 0.00 -14.27
CA ARG A 34 -2.27 -1.36 -14.71
C ARG A 34 -2.81 -2.41 -13.76
N HIS A 35 -2.81 -2.13 -12.45
CA HIS A 35 -3.33 -3.02 -11.41
C HIS A 35 -4.08 -2.20 -10.37
N ASP A 36 -5.12 -2.82 -9.81
CA ASP A 36 -6.00 -2.32 -8.77
C ASP A 36 -6.27 -3.48 -7.81
N ASP A 37 -5.44 -3.58 -6.76
CA ASP A 37 -5.42 -4.72 -5.86
C ASP A 37 -5.89 -4.32 -4.46
N ARG A 38 -6.99 -4.91 -3.98
CA ARG A 38 -7.43 -4.77 -2.58
C ARG A 38 -6.82 -5.86 -1.73
N ILE A 39 -6.11 -5.47 -0.68
CA ILE A 39 -5.38 -6.41 0.17
C ILE A 39 -6.28 -6.81 1.35
N THR A 40 -6.55 -8.11 1.47
CA THR A 40 -7.38 -8.67 2.55
C THR A 40 -6.58 -9.01 3.79
N GLU A 41 -5.34 -9.48 3.60
CA GLU A 41 -4.41 -9.83 4.67
C GLU A 41 -3.23 -8.88 4.65
N LYS A 42 -3.19 -7.98 5.64
CA LYS A 42 -2.16 -6.94 5.73
C LYS A 42 -1.09 -7.34 6.72
N ILE A 43 0.17 -7.11 6.36
CA ILE A 43 1.32 -7.30 7.23
C ILE A 43 1.61 -6.00 7.97
N SER A 44 1.97 -6.07 9.25
CA SER A 44 2.34 -4.88 10.00
C SER A 44 3.72 -4.37 9.57
N ALA A 45 4.00 -3.08 9.81
CA ALA A 45 5.29 -2.51 9.48
C ALA A 45 6.47 -3.26 10.14
N ALA A 46 6.24 -3.85 11.32
CA ALA A 46 7.26 -4.54 12.09
C ALA A 46 7.62 -5.93 11.53
N GLU A 47 6.75 -6.49 10.70
CA GLU A 47 6.88 -7.84 10.11
C GLU A 47 7.37 -7.78 8.65
N LEU A 48 7.60 -6.58 8.11
CA LEU A 48 8.13 -6.42 6.77
C LEU A 48 9.61 -6.79 6.72
N GLU A 49 9.94 -7.79 5.90
CA GLU A 49 11.27 -7.95 5.33
C GLU A 49 11.36 -7.16 4.02
N TRP A 50 12.48 -6.45 3.82
CA TRP A 50 12.72 -5.53 2.71
C TRP A 50 14.07 -5.79 2.06
#